data_AF-A0A933JDT2-F1
#
_entry.id   AF-A0A933JDT2-F1
#
_cell.length_a   1.000
_cell.length_b   1.000
_cell.length_c   1.000
_cell.angle_alpha   90.00
_cell.angle_beta   90.00
_cell.angle_gamma   90.00
#
_symmetry.space_group_name_H-M   'P 1'
#
loop_
_entity.id
_entity.type
_entity.pdbx_description
1 polymer ?
#
loop_
_entity_poly.entity_id
_entity_poly.type
_entity_poly.pdbx_seq_one_letter_code
_entity_poly.pdbx_strand_id
1 'polypeptide(L)'
;MPESRIDEELFAGLRELADSAFPKRCGYCGREYRNAAEFLAATQPVRADSSGLKQSRDDDGHMIVDLFRNCVCGSTLLESFWNRRDLSEDGSLRRKRFQEMRDKLVAMGCSAEVAQGELLKLMRGQPNDLLGLVKRGNTAGQ
;
A
#
# COMPACT_ATOMS: atom_id res chain seq x y z
N MET A 1 -9.20 11.89 -24.92
CA MET A 1 -8.76 11.72 -23.53
C MET A 1 -9.41 10.46 -22.94
N PRO A 2 -8.71 9.32 -22.86
CA PRO A 2 -9.18 8.15 -22.11
C PRO A 2 -8.08 7.61 -21.18
N GLU A 3 -7.77 8.33 -20.08
CA GLU A 3 -6.79 7.86 -19.08
C GLU A 3 -7.46 7.35 -17.79
N SER A 4 -8.76 7.60 -17.59
CA SER A 4 -9.45 7.24 -16.35
C SER A 4 -10.00 5.80 -16.30
N ARG A 5 -10.08 5.11 -17.44
CA ARG A 5 -10.64 3.74 -17.53
C ARG A 5 -9.60 2.65 -17.26
N ILE A 6 -8.34 2.93 -17.63
CA ILE A 6 -7.23 2.00 -17.46
C ILE A 6 -6.95 1.77 -15.97
N ASP A 7 -7.08 2.80 -15.13
CA ASP A 7 -6.87 2.66 -13.69
C ASP A 7 -7.93 1.76 -13.05
N GLU A 8 -9.22 1.94 -13.34
CA GLU A 8 -10.28 1.22 -12.60
C GLU A 8 -10.34 -0.27 -12.96
N GLU A 9 -10.17 -0.63 -14.24
CA GLU A 9 -10.07 -2.03 -14.69
C GLU A 9 -8.76 -2.68 -14.23
N LEU A 10 -7.65 -1.95 -14.20
CA LEU A 10 -6.39 -2.44 -13.65
C LEU A 10 -6.45 -2.64 -12.13
N PHE A 11 -7.06 -1.70 -11.39
CA PHE A 11 -7.26 -1.83 -9.94
C PHE A 11 -8.25 -2.94 -9.61
N ALA A 12 -9.30 -3.13 -10.41
CA ALA A 12 -10.20 -4.28 -10.30
C ALA A 12 -9.44 -5.59 -10.56
N GLY A 13 -8.65 -5.67 -11.63
CA GLY A 13 -7.83 -6.86 -11.94
C GLY A 13 -6.77 -7.15 -10.87
N LEU A 14 -6.15 -6.14 -10.27
CA LEU A 14 -5.20 -6.30 -9.17
C LEU A 14 -5.88 -6.76 -7.87
N ARG A 15 -7.12 -6.33 -7.63
CA ARG A 15 -7.93 -6.78 -6.49
C ARG A 15 -8.42 -8.21 -6.68
N GLU A 16 -8.87 -8.56 -7.89
CA GLU A 16 -9.25 -9.92 -8.27
C GLU A 16 -8.06 -10.88 -8.18
N LEU A 17 -6.86 -10.44 -8.58
CA LEU A 17 -5.64 -11.23 -8.43
C LEU A 17 -5.30 -11.45 -6.94
N ALA A 18 -5.46 -10.44 -6.08
CA ALA A 18 -5.27 -10.59 -4.65
C ALA A 18 -6.34 -11.49 -3.99
N ASP A 19 -7.59 -11.44 -4.47
CA ASP A 19 -8.69 -12.27 -4.00
C ASP A 19 -8.58 -13.72 -4.52
N SER A 20 -7.90 -13.95 -5.66
CA SER A 20 -7.63 -15.30 -6.20
C SER A 20 -6.71 -16.17 -5.34
N ALA A 21 -5.97 -15.55 -4.40
CA ALA A 21 -5.18 -16.28 -3.42
C ALA A 21 -6.04 -17.00 -2.35
N PHE A 22 -7.34 -16.71 -2.33
CA PHE A 22 -8.32 -17.31 -1.44
C PHE A 22 -9.35 -18.15 -2.24
N PRO A 23 -9.90 -19.22 -1.64
CA PRO A 23 -9.81 -19.59 -0.24
C PRO A 23 -8.47 -20.23 0.17
N LYS A 24 -7.96 -19.84 1.33
CA LYS A 24 -6.77 -20.46 1.94
C LYS A 24 -7.22 -21.59 2.87
N ARG A 25 -6.62 -22.77 2.72
CA ARG A 25 -6.87 -23.91 3.61
C ARG A 25 -5.64 -24.25 4.44
N CYS A 26 -5.82 -24.41 5.74
CA CYS A 26 -4.77 -24.96 6.60
C CYS A 26 -4.56 -26.44 6.26
N GLY A 27 -3.36 -26.79 5.82
CA GLY A 27 -3.00 -28.19 5.49
C GLY A 27 -3.03 -29.15 6.68
N TYR A 28 -3.05 -28.65 7.91
CA TYR A 28 -3.09 -29.48 9.12
C TYR A 28 -4.52 -29.71 9.64
N CYS A 29 -5.27 -28.65 9.97
CA CYS A 29 -6.63 -28.78 10.53
C CYS A 29 -7.75 -28.69 9.49
N GLY A 30 -7.43 -28.41 8.23
CA GLY A 30 -8.40 -28.29 7.14
C GLY A 30 -9.26 -27.03 7.17
N ARG A 31 -9.06 -26.12 8.14
CA ARG A 31 -9.82 -24.86 8.22
C ARG A 31 -9.60 -24.02 6.98
N GLU A 32 -10.69 -23.49 6.44
CA GLU A 32 -10.69 -22.64 5.26
C GLU A 32 -10.97 -21.18 5.65
N TYR A 33 -10.27 -20.26 4.98
CA TYR A 33 -10.44 -18.81 5.10
C TYR A 33 -10.82 -18.28 3.72
N ARG A 34 -11.99 -17.64 3.59
CA ARG A 34 -12.57 -17.33 2.28
C ARG A 34 -11.98 -16.08 1.63
N ASN A 35 -11.40 -15.19 2.43
CA ASN A 35 -10.78 -13.96 1.95
C ASN A 35 -9.69 -13.51 2.94
N ALA A 36 -8.93 -12.49 2.53
CA ALA A 36 -7.82 -11.95 3.32
C ALA A 36 -8.26 -11.39 4.68
N ALA A 37 -9.44 -10.75 4.75
CA ALA A 37 -9.95 -10.18 5.99
C ALA A 37 -10.27 -11.27 7.02
N GLU A 38 -10.94 -12.35 6.61
CA GLU A 38 -11.21 -13.51 7.45
C GLU A 38 -9.92 -14.18 7.92
N PHE A 39 -8.96 -14.35 7.01
CA PHE A 39 -7.64 -14.90 7.34
C PHE A 39 -6.92 -14.06 8.39
N LEU A 40 -6.82 -12.73 8.20
CA LEU A 40 -6.12 -11.84 9.13
C LEU A 40 -6.80 -11.77 10.51
N ALA A 41 -8.13 -11.75 10.55
CA ALA A 41 -8.89 -11.68 11.79
C ALA A 41 -8.83 -12.99 12.60
N ALA A 42 -8.84 -14.14 11.93
CA ALA A 42 -8.89 -15.45 12.57
C ALA A 42 -7.51 -16.08 12.84
N THR A 43 -6.43 -15.47 12.36
CA THR A 43 -5.05 -15.98 12.56
C THR A 43 -4.21 -15.02 13.39
N GLN A 44 -3.23 -15.56 14.10
CA GLN A 44 -2.35 -14.78 14.97
C GLN A 44 -0.97 -14.59 14.34
N PRO A 45 -0.25 -13.50 14.63
CA PRO A 45 1.14 -13.37 14.24
C PRO A 45 1.97 -14.52 14.84
N VAL A 46 3.01 -14.98 14.13
CA VAL A 46 3.90 -16.04 14.64
C VAL A 46 4.63 -15.60 15.92
N ARG A 47 4.97 -14.30 16.01
CA ARG A 47 5.51 -13.68 17.22
C ARG A 47 4.70 -12.44 17.57
N ALA A 48 4.39 -12.26 18.85
CA ALA A 48 3.56 -11.17 19.35
C ALA A 48 4.15 -9.76 19.11
N ASP A 49 5.47 -9.66 19.01
CA ASP A 49 6.23 -8.43 18.76
C ASP A 49 6.48 -8.16 17.27
N SER A 50 5.94 -9.00 16.38
CA SER A 50 6.17 -8.89 14.94
C SER A 50 4.86 -8.66 14.17
N SER A 51 4.95 -7.93 13.06
CA SER A 51 3.83 -7.81 12.11
C SER A 51 3.53 -9.12 11.38
N GLY A 52 4.43 -10.11 11.45
CA GLY A 52 4.41 -11.32 10.63
C GLY A 52 4.82 -11.08 9.17
N LEU A 53 5.21 -9.86 8.80
CA LEU A 53 5.61 -9.52 7.43
C LEU A 53 7.12 -9.68 7.25
N LYS A 54 7.52 -10.29 6.13
CA LYS A 54 8.92 -10.41 5.70
C LYS A 54 9.02 -10.09 4.21
N GLN A 55 10.05 -9.35 3.84
CA GLN A 55 10.36 -9.11 2.43
C GLN A 55 11.25 -10.24 1.90
N SER A 56 10.93 -10.75 0.71
CA SER A 56 11.66 -11.83 0.03
C SER A 56 11.61 -11.64 -1.49
N ARG A 57 12.24 -12.57 -2.22
CA ARG A 57 12.14 -12.68 -3.67
C ARG A 57 11.43 -13.98 -4.04
N ASP A 58 10.56 -13.93 -5.04
CA ASP A 58 10.00 -15.14 -5.65
C ASP A 58 11.02 -15.84 -6.55
N ASP A 59 10.61 -16.96 -7.16
CA ASP A 59 11.47 -17.78 -8.02
C ASP A 59 11.90 -17.06 -9.31
N ASP A 60 11.13 -16.04 -9.73
CA ASP A 60 11.43 -15.19 -10.89
C ASP A 60 12.28 -13.96 -10.51
N GLY A 61 12.63 -13.82 -9.23
CA GLY A 61 13.46 -12.73 -8.70
C GLY A 61 12.70 -11.43 -8.40
N HIS A 62 11.37 -11.43 -8.51
CA HIS A 62 10.54 -10.30 -8.15
C HIS A 62 10.43 -10.14 -6.63
N MET A 63 10.35 -8.89 -6.18
CA MET A 63 10.19 -8.59 -4.76
C MET A 63 8.76 -8.89 -4.33
N ILE A 64 8.62 -9.74 -3.32
CA ILE A 64 7.33 -10.09 -2.70
C ILE A 64 7.37 -9.78 -1.20
N VAL A 65 6.19 -9.74 -0.59
CA VAL A 65 6.00 -9.59 0.85
C VAL A 65 5.29 -10.83 1.36
N ASP A 66 6.00 -11.62 2.15
CA ASP A 66 5.47 -12.78 2.84
C ASP A 66 4.81 -12.38 4.15
N LEU A 67 3.68 -13.00 4.44
CA LEU A 67 2.92 -12.87 5.67
C LEU A 67 2.81 -14.24 6.33
N PHE A 68 3.48 -14.37 7.48
CA PHE A 68 3.46 -15.57 8.31
C PHE A 68 2.46 -15.41 9.46
N ARG A 69 1.49 -16.32 9.54
CA ARG A 69 0.49 -16.32 10.62
C ARG A 69 0.17 -17.73 11.09
N ASN A 70 -0.13 -17.88 12.37
CA ASN A 70 -0.57 -19.14 12.93
C ASN A 70 -2.08 -19.28 12.78
N CYS A 71 -2.48 -20.41 12.20
CA CYS A 71 -3.85 -20.90 12.26
C CYS A 71 -4.29 -21.06 13.73
N VAL A 72 -5.60 -21.07 13.98
CA VAL A 72 -6.15 -21.36 15.31
C VAL A 72 -5.71 -22.72 15.88
N CYS A 73 -5.29 -23.65 15.01
CA CYS A 73 -4.76 -24.95 15.42
C CYS A 73 -3.27 -24.92 15.77
N GLY A 74 -2.61 -23.75 15.65
CA GLY A 74 -1.19 -23.57 15.94
C GLY A 74 -0.24 -23.77 14.76
N SER A 75 -0.72 -24.27 13.62
CA SER A 75 0.12 -24.45 12.41
C SER A 75 0.40 -23.13 11.71
N THR A 76 1.63 -22.92 11.25
CA THR A 76 2.02 -21.73 10.48
C THR A 76 1.48 -21.78 9.06
N LEU A 77 0.87 -20.69 8.63
CA LEU A 77 0.39 -20.42 7.27
C LEU A 77 1.24 -19.28 6.68
N LEU A 78 1.49 -19.39 5.37
CA LEU A 78 2.20 -18.38 4.58
C LEU A 78 1.26 -17.85 3.51
N GLU A 79 1.21 -16.53 3.39
CA GLU A 79 0.67 -15.84 2.23
C GLU A 79 1.72 -14.92 1.63
N SER A 80 1.84 -14.89 0.31
CA SER A 80 2.79 -14.04 -0.40
C SER A 80 2.04 -13.01 -1.23
N PHE A 81 2.41 -11.74 -1.05
CA PHE A 81 1.82 -10.62 -1.78
C PHE A 81 2.86 -10.01 -2.71
N TRP A 82 2.44 -9.66 -3.92
CA TRP A 82 3.26 -8.87 -4.83
C TRP A 82 3.59 -7.50 -4.23
N ASN A 83 4.86 -7.09 -4.33
CA ASN A 83 5.22 -5.75 -3.92
C ASN A 83 4.78 -4.74 -4.99
N ARG A 84 3.61 -4.14 -4.78
CA ARG A 84 3.08 -3.08 -5.65
C ARG A 84 3.92 -1.80 -5.69
N ARG A 85 4.96 -1.66 -4.86
CA ARG A 85 5.82 -0.47 -4.89
C ARG A 85 6.94 -0.67 -5.89
N ASP A 86 7.13 0.31 -6.76
CA ASP A 86 8.34 0.42 -7.57
C ASP A 86 9.57 0.64 -6.67
N LEU A 87 10.40 -0.39 -6.52
CA LEU A 87 11.63 -0.34 -5.71
C LEU A 87 12.86 0.11 -6.50
N SER A 88 12.73 0.47 -7.78
CA SER A 88 13.84 1.04 -8.55
C SER A 88 14.34 2.35 -7.92
N GLU A 89 15.52 2.78 -8.34
CA GLU A 89 16.07 4.08 -7.96
C GLU A 89 15.11 5.21 -8.33
N ASP A 90 14.49 5.15 -9.51
CA ASP A 90 13.49 6.11 -9.98
C ASP A 90 12.25 6.12 -9.08
N GLY A 91 11.73 4.93 -8.74
CA GLY A 91 10.61 4.79 -7.80
C GLY A 91 10.92 5.40 -6.43
N SER A 92 12.14 5.21 -5.95
CA SER A 92 12.62 5.79 -4.69
C SER A 92 12.80 7.31 -4.78
N LEU A 93 13.34 7.81 -5.89
CA LEU A 93 13.51 9.24 -6.14
C LEU A 93 12.16 9.97 -6.22
N ARG A 94 11.17 9.38 -6.91
CA ARG A 94 9.80 9.93 -6.97
C ARG A 94 9.18 10.05 -5.58
N ARG A 95 9.31 9.01 -4.73
CA ARG A 95 8.82 9.05 -3.34
C ARG A 95 9.54 10.09 -2.50
N LYS A 96 10.86 10.20 -2.63
CA LYS A 96 11.66 11.21 -1.92
C LYS A 96 11.19 12.61 -2.26
N ARG A 97 11.06 12.93 -3.56
CA ARG A 97 10.55 14.24 -4.02
C ARG A 97 9.13 14.51 -3.53
N PHE A 98 8.25 13.50 -3.54
CA PHE A 98 6.90 13.64 -3.01
C PHE A 98 6.91 14.00 -1.52
N GLN A 99 7.73 13.30 -0.73
CA GLN A 99 7.87 13.55 0.70
C GLN A 99 8.45 14.96 0.97
N GLU A 100 9.52 15.34 0.27
CA GLU A 100 10.12 16.67 0.36
C GLU A 100 9.10 17.79 0.08
N MET A 101 8.25 17.59 -0.94
CA MET A 101 7.23 18.59 -1.26
C MET A 101 6.11 18.65 -0.23
N ARG A 102 5.68 17.50 0.29
CA ARG A 102 4.70 17.44 1.38
C ARG A 102 5.24 18.16 2.61
N ASP A 103 6.49 17.90 2.99
CA ASP A 103 7.11 18.50 4.17
C ASP A 103 7.22 20.01 4.04
N LYS A 104 7.54 20.52 2.83
CA LYS A 104 7.50 21.96 2.56
C LYS A 104 6.11 22.55 2.74
N LEU A 105 5.07 21.92 2.19
CA LEU A 105 3.69 22.41 2.35
C LEU A 105 3.24 22.40 3.81
N VAL A 106 3.64 21.38 4.58
CA VAL A 106 3.37 21.31 6.01
C VAL A 106 4.10 22.40 6.77
N ALA A 107 5.38 22.64 6.46
CA ALA A 107 6.15 23.73 7.04
C ALA A 107 5.56 25.13 6.72
N MET A 108 4.87 25.26 5.59
CA MET A 108 4.11 26.45 5.20
C MET A 108 2.71 26.54 5.85
N GLY A 109 2.39 25.67 6.81
CA GLY A 109 1.14 25.73 7.59
C GLY A 109 -0.02 24.93 7.01
N CYS A 110 0.20 24.11 5.98
CA CYS A 110 -0.84 23.18 5.50
C CYS A 110 -0.94 21.97 6.42
N SER A 111 -2.14 21.41 6.59
CA SER A 111 -2.26 20.09 7.23
C SER A 111 -1.61 19.02 6.35
N ALA A 112 -1.00 18.02 6.99
CA ALA A 112 -0.34 16.93 6.27
C ALA A 112 -1.29 16.17 5.35
N GLU A 113 -2.55 16.01 5.75
CA GLU A 113 -3.59 15.34 4.98
C GLU A 113 -3.97 16.12 3.72
N VAL A 114 -4.15 17.45 3.84
CA VAL A 114 -4.46 18.31 2.69
C VAL A 114 -3.28 18.38 1.73
N ALA A 115 -2.05 18.56 2.24
CA ALA A 115 -0.84 18.55 1.42
C ALA A 115 -0.68 17.25 0.64
N GLN A 116 -0.87 16.10 1.31
CA GLN A 116 -0.79 14.79 0.67
C GLN A 116 -1.90 14.61 -0.37
N GLY A 117 -3.14 15.00 -0.07
CA GLY A 117 -4.27 14.91 -0.97
C GLY A 117 -4.05 15.70 -2.26
N GLU A 118 -3.63 16.96 -2.15
CA GLU A 118 -3.40 17.82 -3.33
C GLU A 118 -2.19 17.37 -4.17
N LEU A 119 -1.12 16.89 -3.53
CA LEU A 119 0.02 16.31 -4.25
C LEU A 119 -0.36 15.03 -4.99
N LEU A 120 -1.20 14.17 -4.40
CA LEU A 120 -1.71 12.98 -5.09
C LEU A 120 -2.59 13.34 -6.28
N LYS A 121 -3.44 14.36 -6.17
CA LYS A 121 -4.25 14.86 -7.30
C LYS A 121 -3.33 15.32 -8.44
N LEU A 122 -2.29 16.11 -8.13
CA LEU A 122 -1.30 16.55 -9.12
C LEU A 122 -0.65 15.35 -9.84
N MET A 123 -0.18 14.36 -9.10
CA MET A 123 0.47 13.17 -9.68
C MET A 123 -0.46 12.35 -10.57
N ARG A 124 -1.77 12.42 -10.33
CA ARG A 124 -2.80 11.71 -11.11
C ARG A 124 -3.37 12.56 -12.25
N GLY A 125 -2.81 13.75 -12.52
CA GLY A 125 -3.35 14.67 -13.52
C GLY A 125 -4.74 15.23 -13.16
N GLN A 126 -5.16 15.11 -11.90
CA GLN A 126 -6.44 15.60 -11.42
C GLN A 126 -6.36 17.10 -11.06
N PRO A 127 -7.48 17.83 -11.13
CA PRO A 127 -7.55 19.21 -10.64
C PRO A 127 -7.08 19.31 -9.18
N ASN A 128 -6.20 20.26 -8.88
CA ASN A 128 -5.61 20.46 -7.55
C ASN A 128 -5.46 21.95 -7.21
N ASP A 129 -5.35 22.29 -5.92
CA ASP A 129 -5.20 23.65 -5.39
C ASP A 129 -3.81 23.88 -4.75
N LEU A 130 -2.75 23.27 -5.30
CA LEU A 130 -1.40 23.45 -4.76
C LEU A 130 -0.96 24.93 -4.81
N LEU A 131 -1.31 25.66 -5.86
CA LEU A 131 -1.00 27.08 -5.98
C LEU A 131 -1.72 27.93 -4.92
N GLY A 132 -2.98 27.61 -4.61
CA GLY A 132 -3.71 28.28 -3.53
C GLY A 132 -3.10 27.98 -2.16
N LEU A 133 -2.69 26.72 -1.92
CA LEU A 133 -2.02 26.33 -0.67
C LEU A 133 -0.71 27.09 -0.46
N VAL A 134 0.14 27.17 -1.49
CA VAL A 134 1.42 27.88 -1.42
C VAL A 134 1.21 29.38 -1.17
N LYS A 135 0.20 30.00 -1.80
CA LYS A 135 -0.13 31.41 -1.58
C LYS A 135 -0.59 31.69 -0.14
N ARG A 136 -1.46 30.83 0.41
CA ARG A 136 -1.98 30.95 1.78
C ARG A 136 -0.87 30.79 2.83
N GLY A 137 0.07 29.88 2.60
CA GLY A 137 1.22 29.68 3.48
C GLY A 137 2.21 30.85 3.48
N ASN A 138 2.39 31.53 2.35
CA ASN A 138 3.25 32.73 2.26
C ASN A 138 2.64 33.98 2.91
N THR A 139 1.31 34.10 2.94
CA THR A 139 0.63 35.26 3.57
C THR A 139 0.59 35.22 5.10
N ALA A 140 0.83 34.06 5.72
CA ALA A 140 0.86 33.92 7.18
C ALA A 140 2.22 34.25 7.83
N GLY A 141 3.24 34.57 7.01
CA GLY A 141 4.61 34.87 7.44
C GLY A 141 5.11 36.27 7.08
N GLN A 142 4.21 37.22 6.78
CA GLN A 142 4.50 38.66 6.62
C GLN A 142 3.94 39.48 7.78
#